data_AF-A0AAV7JJZ4-F1
#
_entry.id   AF-A0AAV7JJZ4-F1
#
_cell.length_a   1.000
_cell.length_b   1.000
_cell.length_c   1.000
_cell.angle_alpha   90.00
_cell.angle_beta   90.00
_cell.angle_gamma   90.00
#
_symmetry.space_group_name_H-M   'P 1'
#
loop_
_entity.id
_entity.type
_entity.pdbx_description
1 polymer ?
#
loop_
_entity_poly.entity_id
_entity_poly.type
_entity_poly.pdbx_seq_one_letter_code
_entity_poly.pdbx_strand_id
1 'polypeptide(L)'
;MERKRSAIIESFVNGKRQCDIMRSLNIPKERRKFVYSIIQRYLETGSVKDKSRSGRPIAITTTRIKIIIRHRIRRNPRRSMRKMSSKLKISPTSVHKIVLRFWTDTTDICPPGCKINSTKYKDRILEPVVKDLGANMFNKNRFLFQQDGAPAHAARITQTWLFRKYSRFYQ
;
A
#
# COMPACT_ATOMS: atom_id res chain seq x y z
N MET A 1 19.14 -16.80 -14.80
CA MET A 1 18.02 -16.88 -15.77
C MET A 1 17.80 -15.56 -16.50
N GLU A 2 17.88 -14.42 -15.83
CA GLU A 2 17.73 -13.09 -16.45
C GLU A 2 18.73 -12.82 -17.57
N ARG A 3 20.03 -13.07 -17.36
CA ARG A 3 21.08 -12.93 -18.39
C ARG A 3 20.78 -13.67 -19.71
N LYS A 4 20.21 -14.88 -19.62
CA LYS A 4 19.83 -15.68 -20.81
C LYS A 4 18.64 -15.07 -21.56
N ARG A 5 17.69 -14.47 -20.84
CA ARG A 5 16.54 -13.77 -21.45
C ARG A 5 16.99 -12.50 -22.17
N SER A 6 17.91 -11.74 -21.56
CA SER A 6 18.50 -10.56 -22.17
C SER A 6 19.19 -10.90 -23.49
N ALA A 7 20.04 -11.93 -23.51
CA ALA A 7 20.74 -12.36 -24.73
C ALA A 7 19.80 -12.80 -25.87
N ILE A 8 18.68 -13.47 -25.52
CA ILE A 8 17.64 -13.86 -26.49
C ILE A 8 16.96 -12.62 -27.07
N ILE A 9 16.58 -11.66 -26.23
CA ILE A 9 15.89 -10.44 -26.65
C ILE A 9 16.83 -9.56 -27.47
N GLU A 10 18.08 -9.40 -27.06
CA GLU A 10 19.09 -8.65 -27.81
C GLU A 10 19.33 -9.26 -29.21
N SER A 11 19.42 -10.58 -29.29
CA SER A 11 19.54 -11.28 -30.58
C SER A 11 18.29 -11.09 -31.46
N PHE A 12 17.10 -11.04 -30.86
CA PHE A 12 15.84 -10.78 -31.56
C PHE A 12 15.75 -9.33 -32.05
N VAL A 13 16.15 -8.35 -31.24
CA VAL A 13 16.21 -6.93 -31.60
C VAL A 13 17.21 -6.71 -32.75
N ASN A 14 18.31 -7.46 -32.77
CA ASN A 14 19.26 -7.51 -33.90
C ASN A 14 18.70 -8.21 -35.15
N GLY A 15 17.40 -8.50 -35.21
CA GLY A 15 16.72 -9.04 -36.38
C GLY A 15 16.94 -10.54 -36.64
N LYS A 16 17.59 -11.27 -35.72
CA LYS A 16 17.85 -12.70 -35.94
C LYS A 16 16.56 -13.51 -35.83
N ARG A 17 16.40 -14.50 -36.72
CA ARG A 17 15.29 -15.45 -36.66
C ARG A 17 15.45 -16.36 -35.44
N GLN A 18 14.33 -16.84 -34.89
CA GLN A 18 14.32 -17.67 -33.68
C GLN A 18 15.24 -18.90 -33.76
N CYS A 19 15.33 -19.55 -34.93
CA CYS A 19 16.24 -20.66 -35.17
C CYS A 19 17.71 -20.25 -35.07
N ASP A 20 18.08 -19.08 -35.58
CA ASP A 20 19.44 -18.55 -35.54
C ASP A 20 19.82 -18.10 -34.13
N ILE A 21 18.87 -17.56 -33.37
CA ILE A 21 19.04 -17.27 -31.94
C ILE A 21 19.33 -18.57 -31.17
N MET A 22 18.60 -19.64 -31.46
CA MET A 22 18.81 -20.93 -30.81
C MET A 22 20.19 -21.52 -31.15
N ARG A 23 20.61 -21.46 -32.42
CA ARG A 23 21.94 -21.93 -32.85
C ARG A 23 23.06 -21.10 -32.22
N SER A 24 22.96 -19.77 -32.28
CA SER A 24 23.99 -18.86 -31.77
C SER A 24 24.17 -18.90 -30.26
N LEU A 25 23.09 -19.14 -29.49
CA LEU A 25 23.14 -19.27 -28.03
C LEU A 25 23.30 -20.72 -27.55
N ASN A 26 23.53 -21.66 -28.47
CA ASN A 26 23.62 -23.11 -28.22
C ASN A 26 22.46 -23.64 -27.35
N ILE A 27 21.24 -23.18 -27.66
CA ILE A 27 20.03 -23.57 -26.93
C ILE A 27 19.51 -24.88 -27.52
N PRO A 28 19.35 -25.94 -26.70
CA PRO A 28 18.82 -27.22 -27.15
C PRO A 28 17.44 -27.07 -27.81
N LYS A 29 17.14 -27.90 -28.81
CA LYS A 29 15.89 -27.81 -29.60
C LYS A 29 14.64 -27.96 -28.72
N GLU A 30 14.72 -28.72 -27.62
CA GLU A 30 13.61 -28.93 -26.68
C GLU A 30 13.18 -27.63 -25.99
N ARG A 31 14.08 -26.63 -25.92
CA ARG A 31 13.81 -25.31 -25.32
C ARG A 31 13.27 -24.28 -26.32
N ARG A 32 12.82 -24.69 -27.51
CA ARG A 32 12.18 -23.77 -28.49
C ARG A 32 10.99 -22.99 -27.90
N LYS A 33 10.13 -23.65 -27.10
CA LYS A 33 8.99 -23.02 -26.42
C LYS A 33 9.42 -21.93 -25.43
N PHE A 34 10.62 -22.07 -24.83
CA PHE A 34 11.18 -21.09 -23.92
C PHE A 34 11.60 -19.81 -24.67
N VAL A 35 12.27 -19.93 -25.82
CA VAL A 35 12.64 -18.78 -26.67
C VAL A 35 11.39 -18.07 -27.19
N TYR A 36 10.41 -18.84 -27.69
CA TYR A 36 9.14 -18.29 -28.16
C TYR A 36 8.41 -17.49 -27.07
N SER A 37 8.24 -18.05 -25.87
CA SER A 37 7.53 -17.38 -24.78
C SER A 37 8.24 -16.13 -24.27
N ILE A 38 9.58 -16.06 -24.33
CA ILE A 38 10.35 -14.85 -24.01
C ILE A 38 10.09 -13.75 -25.03
N ILE A 39 10.18 -14.07 -26.33
CA ILE A 39 9.96 -13.10 -27.41
C ILE A 39 8.52 -12.60 -27.39
N GLN A 40 7.54 -13.50 -27.27
CA GLN A 40 6.13 -13.14 -27.21
C GLN A 40 5.84 -12.20 -26.03
N ARG A 41 6.39 -12.51 -24.85
CA ARG A 41 6.26 -11.65 -23.68
C ARG A 41 6.95 -10.29 -23.88
N TYR A 42 8.11 -10.26 -24.54
CA TYR A 42 8.80 -9.00 -24.85
C TYR A 42 7.97 -8.12 -25.79
N LEU A 43 7.33 -8.70 -26.82
CA LEU A 43 6.40 -7.97 -27.69
C LEU A 43 5.17 -7.44 -26.94
N GLU A 44 4.66 -8.18 -25.95
CA GLU A 44 3.51 -7.75 -25.13
C GLU A 44 3.86 -6.67 -24.09
N THR A 45 5.04 -6.74 -23.48
CA THR A 45 5.37 -5.97 -22.26
C THR A 45 6.51 -4.97 -22.44
N GLY A 46 7.28 -5.06 -23.54
CA GLY A 46 8.48 -4.26 -23.78
C GLY A 46 9.63 -4.49 -22.79
N SER A 47 9.51 -5.50 -21.92
CA SER A 47 10.41 -5.70 -20.77
C SER A 47 11.05 -7.08 -20.78
N VAL A 48 12.32 -7.14 -20.36
CA VAL A 48 13.09 -8.38 -20.18
C VAL A 48 12.68 -9.12 -18.90
N LYS A 49 12.10 -8.38 -17.93
CA LYS A 49 11.72 -8.91 -16.62
C LYS A 49 10.57 -9.92 -16.70
N ASP A 50 10.45 -10.75 -15.67
CA ASP A 50 9.30 -11.64 -15.55
C ASP A 50 8.01 -10.86 -15.33
N LYS A 51 6.92 -11.29 -15.99
CA LYS A 51 5.60 -10.71 -15.78
C LYS A 51 5.17 -11.04 -14.34
N SER A 52 4.68 -10.02 -13.62
CA SER A 52 4.09 -10.22 -12.31
C SER A 52 2.95 -11.23 -12.42
N ARG A 53 2.92 -12.24 -11.54
CA ARG A 53 1.87 -13.26 -11.54
C ARG A 53 0.52 -12.59 -11.30
N SER A 54 -0.48 -12.92 -12.11
CA SER A 54 -1.84 -12.36 -12.02
C SER A 54 -2.56 -12.72 -10.72
N GLY A 55 -2.15 -13.81 -10.06
CA GLY A 55 -2.77 -14.30 -8.82
C GLY A 55 -4.26 -14.65 -9.00
N ARG A 56 -4.92 -15.00 -7.89
CA ARG A 56 -6.36 -15.29 -7.91
C ARG A 56 -7.15 -13.99 -8.01
N PRO A 57 -8.05 -13.82 -9.00
CA PRO A 57 -8.93 -12.66 -9.05
C PRO A 57 -9.86 -12.66 -7.83
N ILE A 58 -9.97 -11.52 -7.14
CA ILE A 58 -10.83 -11.38 -5.97
C ILE A 58 -12.19 -10.85 -6.44
N ALA A 59 -13.22 -11.71 -6.38
CA ALA A 59 -14.58 -11.49 -6.90
C ALA A 59 -15.28 -10.19 -6.41
N ILE A 60 -14.91 -9.68 -5.24
CA ILE A 60 -15.57 -8.56 -4.54
C ILE A 60 -15.24 -7.17 -5.15
N THR A 61 -14.33 -7.08 -6.14
CA THR A 61 -13.62 -5.83 -6.45
C THR A 61 -13.84 -5.21 -7.83
N THR A 62 -15.05 -5.30 -8.41
CA THR A 62 -15.33 -4.53 -9.64
C THR A 62 -15.03 -3.04 -9.42
N THR A 63 -14.31 -2.43 -10.37
CA THR A 63 -13.86 -1.02 -10.29
C THR A 63 -15.00 -0.07 -9.95
N ARG A 64 -16.21 -0.36 -10.46
CA ARG A 64 -17.45 0.38 -10.17
C ARG A 64 -17.85 0.39 -8.69
N ILE A 65 -17.81 -0.76 -8.00
CA ILE A 65 -18.19 -0.85 -6.57
C ILE A 65 -17.19 -0.05 -5.71
N LYS A 66 -15.90 -0.15 -6.02
CA LYS A 66 -14.84 0.64 -5.38
C LYS A 66 -15.12 2.13 -5.50
N ILE A 67 -15.42 2.61 -6.71
CA ILE A 67 -15.74 4.01 -6.98
C ILE A 67 -16.96 4.46 -6.17
N ILE A 68 -18.05 3.68 -6.18
CA ILE A 68 -19.27 4.03 -5.45
C ILE A 68 -19.03 4.11 -3.94
N ILE A 69 -18.30 3.13 -3.37
CA ILE A 69 -17.96 3.11 -1.95
C ILE A 69 -17.09 4.32 -1.60
N ARG A 70 -16.06 4.63 -2.40
CA ARG A 70 -15.23 5.85 -2.20
C ARG A 70 -16.09 7.11 -2.18
N HIS A 71 -16.95 7.31 -3.17
CA HIS A 71 -17.82 8.49 -3.21
C HIS A 71 -18.82 8.56 -2.05
N ARG A 72 -19.23 7.42 -1.49
CA ARG A 72 -20.12 7.40 -0.32
C ARG A 72 -19.38 7.76 0.97
N ILE A 73 -18.15 7.26 1.15
CA ILE A 73 -17.29 7.61 2.28
C ILE A 73 -16.92 9.10 2.21
N ARG A 74 -16.50 9.59 1.04
CA ARG A 74 -16.11 10.99 0.85
C ARG A 74 -17.24 11.98 1.18
N ARG A 75 -18.49 11.62 0.87
CA ARG A 75 -19.66 12.44 1.19
C ARG A 75 -20.04 12.43 2.67
N ASN A 76 -19.84 11.30 3.36
CA ASN A 76 -20.11 11.20 4.79
C ASN A 76 -19.22 10.11 5.41
N PRO A 77 -18.07 10.48 5.99
CA PRO A 77 -17.13 9.52 6.58
C PRO A 77 -17.65 8.89 7.87
N ARG A 78 -18.63 9.50 8.55
CA ARG A 78 -19.26 8.96 9.78
C ARG A 78 -20.35 7.92 9.48
N ARG A 79 -20.62 7.61 8.21
CA ARG A 79 -21.67 6.66 7.82
C ARG A 79 -21.27 5.22 8.14
N SER A 80 -22.19 4.49 8.78
CA SER A 80 -22.01 3.07 9.06
C SER A 80 -21.79 2.22 7.80
N MET A 81 -20.75 1.38 7.82
CA MET A 81 -20.47 0.37 6.79
C MET A 81 -21.64 -0.63 6.63
N ARG A 82 -22.36 -0.96 7.71
CA ARG A 82 -23.53 -1.85 7.66
C ARG A 82 -24.65 -1.23 6.84
N LYS A 83 -24.98 0.05 7.09
CA LYS A 83 -25.97 0.80 6.28
C LYS A 83 -25.53 0.93 4.81
N MET A 84 -24.22 0.98 4.55
CA MET A 84 -23.68 1.02 3.18
C MET A 84 -23.83 -0.32 2.47
N SER A 85 -23.54 -1.42 3.18
CA SER A 85 -23.73 -2.80 2.72
C SER A 85 -25.18 -3.09 2.37
N SER A 86 -26.14 -2.81 3.27
CA SER A 86 -27.57 -3.02 3.01
C SER A 86 -28.04 -2.25 1.78
N LYS A 87 -27.59 -0.99 1.61
CA LYS A 87 -28.00 -0.16 0.46
C LYS A 87 -27.32 -0.55 -0.86
N LEU A 88 -26.19 -1.25 -0.82
CA LEU A 88 -25.50 -1.76 -2.02
C LEU A 88 -25.82 -3.24 -2.30
N LYS A 89 -26.52 -3.93 -1.39
CA LYS A 89 -26.73 -5.39 -1.43
C LYS A 89 -25.40 -6.16 -1.55
N ILE A 90 -24.39 -5.70 -0.82
CA ILE A 90 -23.05 -6.30 -0.76
C ILE A 90 -22.82 -6.86 0.65
N SER A 91 -22.05 -7.94 0.80
CA SER A 91 -21.74 -8.45 2.13
C SER A 91 -21.02 -7.39 3.00
N PRO A 92 -21.35 -7.27 4.30
CA PRO A 92 -20.68 -6.32 5.20
C PRO A 92 -19.16 -6.50 5.22
N THR A 93 -18.70 -7.76 5.15
CA THR A 93 -17.28 -8.13 5.08
C THR A 93 -16.60 -7.59 3.84
N SER A 94 -17.28 -7.56 2.69
CA SER A 94 -16.77 -7.01 1.44
C SER A 94 -16.64 -5.49 1.50
N VAL A 95 -17.67 -4.80 2.00
CA VAL A 95 -17.61 -3.35 2.21
C VAL A 95 -16.49 -3.00 3.17
N HIS A 96 -16.34 -3.75 4.27
CA HIS A 96 -15.26 -3.56 5.23
C HIS A 96 -13.87 -3.73 4.62
N LYS A 97 -13.62 -4.81 3.86
CA LYS A 97 -12.34 -5.03 3.16
C LYS A 97 -12.01 -3.91 2.17
N ILE A 98 -13.02 -3.41 1.46
CA ILE A 98 -12.86 -2.31 0.50
C ILE A 98 -12.53 -1.01 1.24
N VAL A 99 -13.26 -0.70 2.32
CA VAL A 99 -13.04 0.49 3.16
C VAL A 99 -11.64 0.45 3.79
N LEU A 100 -11.21 -0.68 4.36
CA LEU A 100 -9.88 -0.84 4.96
C LEU A 100 -8.75 -0.62 3.96
N ARG A 101 -8.88 -1.13 2.73
CA ARG A 101 -7.91 -0.86 1.66
C ARG A 101 -7.84 0.61 1.29
N PHE A 102 -8.96 1.34 1.33
CA PHE A 102 -8.91 2.78 1.11
C PHE A 102 -8.29 3.52 2.28
N TRP A 103 -8.59 3.12 3.52
CA TRP A 103 -7.96 3.72 4.69
C TRP A 103 -6.44 3.57 4.67
N THR A 104 -5.90 2.44 4.20
CA THR A 104 -4.44 2.26 4.03
C THR A 104 -3.85 3.13 2.93
N ASP A 105 -4.63 3.53 1.92
CA ASP A 105 -4.19 4.46 0.87
C ASP A 105 -4.36 5.94 1.27
N THR A 106 -5.18 6.23 2.29
CA THR A 106 -5.58 7.60 2.70
C THR A 106 -4.92 8.06 4.01
N THR A 107 -4.00 7.28 4.60
CA THR A 107 -3.27 7.71 5.78
C THR A 107 -2.08 8.58 5.41
N ASP A 108 -2.33 9.87 5.17
CA ASP A 108 -1.29 10.92 5.27
C ASP A 108 -0.54 10.85 6.61
N ILE A 109 -1.14 10.26 7.63
CA ILE A 109 -0.51 10.00 8.94
C ILE A 109 0.62 8.97 8.80
N CYS A 110 0.40 7.84 8.11
CA CYS A 110 1.41 6.80 7.94
C CYS A 110 1.01 5.80 6.81
N PRO A 111 1.66 5.84 5.65
CA PRO A 111 1.43 4.87 4.57
C PRO A 111 1.80 3.42 4.96
N PRO A 112 1.25 2.39 4.30
CA PRO A 112 1.61 1.00 4.56
C PRO A 112 3.11 0.76 4.38
N GLY A 113 3.74 0.15 5.39
CA GLY A 113 5.19 -0.09 5.43
C GLY A 113 6.02 1.05 6.06
N CYS A 114 5.41 2.19 6.36
CA CYS A 114 6.08 3.26 7.09
C CYS A 114 6.14 2.92 8.59
N LYS A 115 7.35 2.81 9.13
CA LYS A 115 7.56 2.73 10.58
C LYS A 115 7.39 4.13 11.17
N ILE A 116 6.55 4.24 12.20
CA ILE A 116 6.39 5.48 12.96
C ILE A 116 7.65 5.66 13.82
N ASN A 117 8.44 6.69 13.50
CA ASN A 117 9.56 7.13 14.34
C ASN A 117 9.08 8.25 15.28
N SER A 118 9.92 8.62 16.25
CA SER A 118 9.59 9.63 17.26
C SER A 118 9.30 11.02 16.65
N THR A 119 10.01 11.41 15.58
CA THR A 119 9.79 12.70 14.91
C THR A 119 8.44 12.74 14.19
N LYS A 120 8.12 11.73 13.37
CA LYS A 120 6.83 11.61 12.69
C LYS A 120 5.68 11.52 13.69
N TYR A 121 5.89 10.81 14.81
CA TYR A 121 4.89 10.73 15.87
C TYR A 121 4.59 12.12 16.47
N LYS A 122 5.62 12.89 16.80
CA LYS A 122 5.46 14.25 17.32
C LYS A 122 4.76 15.17 16.31
N ASP A 123 5.26 15.24 15.08
CA ASP A 123 4.80 16.21 14.07
C ASP A 123 3.42 15.86 13.47
N ARG A 124 3.12 14.56 13.24
CA ARG A 124 1.90 14.14 12.54
C ARG A 124 0.78 13.65 13.45
N ILE A 125 1.10 13.31 14.70
CA ILE A 125 0.12 12.76 15.65
C ILE A 125 -0.02 13.67 16.85
N LEU A 126 1.04 13.93 17.61
CA LEU A 126 0.91 14.70 18.87
C LEU A 126 0.51 16.15 18.64
N GLU A 127 1.22 16.85 17.77
CA GLU A 127 0.97 18.28 17.57
C GLU A 127 -0.40 18.60 16.97
N PRO A 128 -0.89 17.94 15.90
CA PRO A 128 -2.20 18.22 15.36
C PRO A 128 -3.34 17.65 16.21
N VAL A 129 -3.17 16.47 16.82
CA VAL A 129 -4.28 15.80 17.50
C VAL A 129 -4.36 16.22 18.97
N VAL A 130 -3.26 16.11 19.73
CA VAL A 130 -3.29 16.28 21.20
C VAL A 130 -3.43 17.75 21.59
N LYS A 131 -2.83 18.66 20.84
CA LYS A 131 -2.98 20.11 21.05
C LYS A 131 -4.43 20.55 20.90
N ASP A 132 -5.05 20.16 19.78
CA ASP A 132 -6.45 20.51 19.48
C ASP A 132 -7.41 19.83 20.44
N LEU A 133 -7.13 18.59 20.83
CA LEU A 133 -7.92 17.85 21.83
C LEU A 133 -7.90 18.52 23.20
N GLY A 134 -6.72 18.93 23.67
CA GLY A 134 -6.58 19.62 24.95
C GLY A 134 -7.28 20.97 24.99
N ALA A 135 -7.24 21.71 23.88
CA ALA A 135 -7.90 23.02 23.77
C ALA A 135 -9.43 22.90 23.71
N ASN A 136 -9.94 21.95 22.91
CA ASN A 136 -11.36 21.91 22.55
C ASN A 136 -12.17 20.88 23.35
N MET A 137 -11.65 19.68 23.58
CA MET A 137 -12.43 18.58 24.15
C MET A 137 -12.48 18.64 25.68
N PHE A 138 -11.42 19.15 26.30
CA PHE A 138 -11.33 19.23 27.76
C PHE A 138 -11.57 20.65 28.29
N ASN A 139 -12.02 21.61 27.46
CA ASN A 139 -12.22 23.01 27.88
C ASN A 139 -11.01 23.61 28.62
N LYS A 140 -9.79 23.28 28.20
CA LYS A 140 -8.53 23.64 28.88
C LYS A 140 -8.38 23.07 30.31
N ASN A 141 -9.27 22.18 30.74
CA ASN A 141 -9.12 21.44 31.99
C ASN A 141 -7.95 20.48 31.90
N ARG A 142 -7.40 20.15 33.08
CA ARG A 142 -6.30 19.20 33.20
C ARG A 142 -6.76 17.80 32.81
N PHE A 143 -6.06 17.18 31.86
CA PHE A 143 -6.31 15.80 31.44
C PHE A 143 -5.03 14.97 31.57
N LEU A 144 -5.21 13.66 31.75
CA LEU A 144 -4.12 12.70 31.68
C LEU A 144 -4.09 12.14 30.26
N PHE A 145 -2.95 12.29 29.60
CA PHE A 145 -2.67 11.62 28.36
C PHE A 145 -1.93 10.32 28.72
N GLN A 146 -2.38 9.18 28.19
CA GLN A 146 -1.78 7.87 28.43
C GLN A 146 -1.31 7.30 27.10
N GLN A 147 -0.08 6.77 27.04
CA GLN A 147 0.47 6.13 25.85
C GLN A 147 0.80 4.67 26.15
N ASP A 148 0.93 3.87 25.09
CA ASP A 148 1.62 2.60 25.20
C ASP A 148 3.15 2.82 25.19
N GLY A 149 3.91 1.90 25.77
CA GLY A 149 5.38 2.00 25.88
C GLY A 149 6.16 1.81 24.57
N ALA A 150 5.54 2.05 23.40
CA ALA A 150 6.22 1.88 22.12
C ALA A 150 7.45 2.79 22.00
N PRO A 151 8.52 2.38 21.27
CA PRO A 151 9.76 3.14 21.20
C PRO A 151 9.62 4.60 20.74
N ALA A 152 8.64 4.90 19.87
CA ALA A 152 8.35 6.27 19.44
C ALA A 152 7.75 7.15 20.55
N HIS A 153 7.03 6.55 21.50
CA HIS A 153 6.40 7.23 22.63
C HIS A 153 7.42 7.44 23.75
N ALA A 154 8.20 6.40 24.07
CA ALA A 154 9.26 6.46 25.07
C ALA A 154 10.47 7.32 24.65
N ALA A 155 10.55 7.70 23.37
CA ALA A 155 11.64 8.53 22.87
C ALA A 155 11.70 9.90 23.57
N ARG A 156 12.93 10.35 23.87
CA ARG A 156 13.18 11.63 24.55
C ARG A 156 12.45 12.81 23.88
N ILE A 157 12.51 12.90 22.54
CA ILE A 157 11.83 13.97 21.78
C ILE A 157 10.34 14.06 22.10
N THR A 158 9.67 12.91 22.19
CA THR A 158 8.24 12.80 22.48
C THR A 158 7.95 13.19 23.93
N GLN A 159 8.71 12.63 24.87
CA GLN A 159 8.55 12.88 26.30
C GLN A 159 8.83 14.35 26.66
N THR A 160 9.88 14.96 26.09
CA THR A 160 10.20 16.37 26.30
C THR A 160 9.11 17.29 25.73
N TRP A 161 8.52 16.94 24.58
CA TRP A 161 7.40 17.71 24.02
C TRP A 161 6.17 17.65 24.94
N LEU A 162 5.82 16.47 25.43
CA LEU A 162 4.71 16.27 26.35
C LEU A 162 4.93 17.00 27.66
N PHE A 163 6.10 16.87 28.28
CA PHE A 163 6.45 17.55 29.53
C PHE A 163 6.39 19.08 29.40
N ARG A 164 6.89 19.63 28.30
CA ARG A 164 6.88 21.08 28.04
C ARG A 164 5.46 21.62 27.84
N LYS A 165 4.55 20.82 27.27
CA LYS A 165 3.18 21.24 26.98
C LYS A 165 2.19 20.91 28.09
N TYR A 166 2.42 19.83 28.83
CA TYR A 166 1.50 19.28 29.82
C TYR A 166 2.29 18.87 31.08
N SER A 167 1.96 19.50 32.21
CA SER A 167 2.73 19.43 33.47
C SER A 167 2.79 18.03 34.13
N ARG A 168 1.92 17.08 33.76
CA ARG A 168 1.95 15.68 34.23
C ARG A 168 1.51 14.70 33.14
N PHE A 169 2.40 13.80 32.75
CA PHE A 169 2.15 12.66 31.88
C PHE A 169 2.73 11.40 32.55
N TYR A 170 2.03 10.27 32.49
CA TYR A 170 2.51 8.98 32.98
C TYR A 170 2.88 8.10 31.79
N GLN A 171 4.07 7.48 31.88
CA GLN A 171 4.50 6.40 30.99
C GLN A 171 3.81 5.09 31.36
#